data_AF-A0A8T1SHJ2-F1
#
_entry.id   AF-A0A8T1SHJ2-F1
#
_cell.length_a   1.000
_cell.length_b   1.000
_cell.length_c   1.000
_cell.angle_alpha   90.00
_cell.angle_beta   90.00
_cell.angle_gamma   90.00
#
_symmetry.space_group_name_H-M   'P 1'
#
loop_
_entity.id
_entity.type
_entity.pdbx_description
1 polymer ?
#
loop_
_entity_poly.entity_id
_entity_poly.type
_entity_poly.pdbx_seq_one_letter_code
_entity_poly.pdbx_strand_id
1 'polypeptide(L)'
;TLFNIWIKYKPRLPDWYYNEKLLKVGDLLIQIKEYKLALLQCYGRYLQQFSSINLDEVIADVNQFKSTFFPNGFGDKSAALTFHALQGRNICIYQMVCSSDRNLQNQESLQMCFNILSFLRLIMQVALPQEHLCWLIYNGTIYIYTICRHLMSIGQSAKVLEYLLWASICMESSVPLLAVHYLTWRTTLYTAVCYCYYDCQASIQGE
;
A
#
# COMPACT_ATOMS: atom_id res chain seq x y z
N THR A 1 14.99 24.78 7.13
CA THR A 1 14.35 24.09 5.98
C THR A 1 12.84 24.34 6.01
N LEU A 2 12.15 24.16 4.87
CA LEU A 2 10.69 24.33 4.76
C LEU A 2 9.91 23.53 5.82
N PHE A 3 10.32 22.30 6.11
CA PHE A 3 9.68 21.46 7.12
C PHE A 3 9.84 21.97 8.56
N ASN A 4 10.94 22.66 8.88
CA ASN A 4 11.10 23.27 10.21
C ASN A 4 10.09 24.40 10.44
N ILE A 5 9.79 25.15 9.38
CA ILE A 5 8.73 26.16 9.40
C ILE A 5 7.39 25.44 9.64
N TRP A 6 7.11 24.39 8.87
CA TRP A 6 5.87 23.62 8.99
C TRP A 6 5.67 23.04 10.41
N ILE A 7 6.72 22.50 11.03
CA ILE A 7 6.69 21.99 12.40
C ILE A 7 6.43 23.12 13.41
N LYS A 8 7.10 24.28 13.24
CA LYS A 8 6.92 25.45 14.11
C LYS A 8 5.48 25.97 14.12
N TYR A 9 4.77 25.87 13.00
CA TYR A 9 3.38 26.32 12.87
C TYR A 9 2.33 25.25 13.21
N LYS A 10 2.71 23.97 13.36
CA LYS A 10 1.79 22.90 13.78
C LYS A 10 0.89 23.27 14.98
N PRO A 11 1.41 23.73 16.13
CA PRO A 11 0.58 24.03 17.30
C PRO A 11 -0.35 25.24 17.11
N ARG A 12 -0.22 25.97 16.00
CA ARG A 12 -1.04 27.15 15.66
C ARG A 12 -2.14 26.83 14.67
N LEU A 13 -2.21 25.60 14.17
CA LEU A 13 -3.17 25.15 13.17
C LEU A 13 -4.09 24.07 13.75
N PRO A 14 -5.36 23.99 13.32
CA PRO A 14 -6.21 22.85 13.64
C PRO A 14 -5.61 21.55 13.10
N ASP A 15 -5.64 20.47 13.88
CA ASP A 15 -5.01 19.19 13.53
C ASP A 15 -5.52 18.62 12.20
N TRP A 16 -6.84 18.68 11.98
CA TRP A 16 -7.46 18.20 10.73
C TRP A 16 -6.88 18.91 9.51
N TYR A 17 -6.71 20.24 9.58
CA TYR A 17 -6.21 21.06 8.48
C TYR A 17 -4.72 20.81 8.26
N TYR A 18 -3.96 20.75 9.35
CA TYR A 18 -2.54 20.44 9.31
C TYR A 18 -2.28 19.09 8.65
N ASN A 19 -2.99 18.04 9.09
CA ASN A 19 -2.83 16.69 8.59
C ASN A 19 -3.24 16.57 7.12
N GLU A 20 -4.36 17.17 6.71
CA GLU A 20 -4.77 17.20 5.30
C GLU A 20 -3.71 17.87 4.41
N LYS A 21 -3.18 19.02 4.82
CA LYS A 21 -2.12 19.72 4.06
C LYS A 21 -0.81 18.95 4.06
N LEU A 22 -0.46 18.28 5.15
CA LEU A 22 0.74 17.46 5.25
C LEU A 22 0.72 16.33 4.23
N LEU A 23 -0.40 15.61 4.11
CA LEU A 23 -0.52 14.52 3.15
C LEU A 23 -0.53 15.03 1.71
N LYS A 24 -1.20 16.16 1.43
CA LYS A 24 -1.15 16.81 0.11
C LYS A 24 0.26 17.20 -0.32
N VAL A 25 1.11 17.66 0.61
CA VAL A 25 2.53 17.89 0.33
C VAL A 25 3.24 16.57 0.03
N GLY A 26 2.91 15.49 0.75
CA GLY A 26 3.37 14.14 0.44
C GLY A 26 3.03 13.72 -1.00
N ASP A 27 1.81 13.98 -1.46
CA ASP A 27 1.36 13.66 -2.82
C ASP A 27 2.18 14.44 -3.87
N LEU A 28 2.41 15.74 -3.63
CA LEU A 28 3.24 16.57 -4.51
C LEU A 28 4.69 16.09 -4.57
N LEU A 29 5.26 15.66 -3.45
CA LEU A 29 6.61 15.11 -3.39
C LEU A 29 6.71 13.79 -4.18
N ILE A 30 5.68 12.93 -4.12
CA ILE A 30 5.61 11.73 -4.96
C ILE A 30 5.63 12.10 -6.45
N GLN A 31 4.87 13.12 -6.87
CA GLN A 31 4.81 13.54 -8.27
C GLN A 31 6.17 13.99 -8.82
N ILE A 32 7.01 14.60 -7.99
CA ILE A 32 8.38 14.98 -8.35
C ILE A 32 9.43 13.91 -7.99
N LYS A 33 9.01 12.69 -7.65
CA LYS A 33 9.85 11.52 -7.32
C LYS A 33 10.71 11.68 -6.06
N GLU A 34 10.36 12.60 -5.17
CA GLU A 34 11.01 12.82 -3.87
C GLU A 34 10.45 11.86 -2.79
N TYR A 35 10.52 10.55 -3.05
CA TYR A 35 9.87 9.52 -2.24
C TYR A 35 10.37 9.47 -0.80
N LYS A 36 11.69 9.63 -0.60
CA LYS A 36 12.29 9.63 0.75
C LYS A 36 11.79 10.81 1.58
N LEU A 37 11.66 11.99 0.97
CA LEU A 37 11.10 13.16 1.66
C LEU A 37 9.61 13.00 1.92
N ALA A 38 8.84 12.51 0.96
CA ALA A 38 7.42 12.22 1.12
C ALA A 38 7.17 11.25 2.28
N LEU A 39 7.96 10.16 2.33
CA LEU A 39 7.93 9.17 3.41
C LEU A 39 8.25 9.78 4.76
N LEU A 40 9.43 10.40 4.91
CA LEU A 40 9.93 10.83 6.21
C LEU A 40 9.20 12.07 6.75
N GLN A 41 8.91 13.04 5.88
CA GLN A 41 8.42 14.34 6.31
C GLN A 41 6.91 14.47 6.28
N CYS A 42 6.21 13.60 5.53
CA CYS A 42 4.75 13.65 5.37
C CYS A 42 4.09 12.38 5.92
N TYR A 43 4.07 11.27 5.16
CA TYR A 43 3.31 10.07 5.52
C TYR A 43 3.75 9.45 6.84
N GLY A 44 5.06 9.24 7.01
CA GLY A 44 5.63 8.70 8.25
C GLY A 44 5.38 9.62 9.44
N ARG A 45 5.52 10.94 9.26
CA ARG A 45 5.23 11.93 10.31
C ARG A 45 3.76 11.93 10.71
N TYR A 46 2.84 11.76 9.77
CA TYR A 46 1.43 11.60 10.08
C TYR A 46 1.20 10.33 10.92
N LEU A 47 1.76 9.20 10.49
CA LEU A 47 1.55 7.90 11.13
C LEU A 47 2.21 7.76 12.50
N GLN A 48 3.30 8.49 12.76
CA GLN A 48 3.95 8.58 14.08
C GLN A 48 3.04 9.13 15.18
N GLN A 49 1.90 9.74 14.83
CA GLN A 49 0.92 10.20 15.81
C GLN A 49 0.14 9.04 16.46
N PHE A 50 0.11 7.87 15.82
CA PHE A 50 -0.64 6.70 16.27
C PHE A 50 0.23 5.68 17.01
N SER A 51 1.48 5.51 16.58
CA SER A 51 2.45 4.62 17.23
C SER A 51 3.87 5.19 17.18
N SER A 52 4.58 5.06 18.30
CA SER A 52 6.03 5.25 18.36
C SER A 52 6.82 4.02 17.89
N ILE A 53 6.13 2.89 17.70
CA ILE A 53 6.68 1.62 17.25
C ILE A 53 7.11 1.74 15.78
N ASN A 54 8.20 1.05 15.42
CA ASN A 54 8.63 0.95 14.04
C ASN A 54 7.52 0.31 13.20
N LEU A 55 6.91 1.09 12.30
CA LEU A 55 5.88 0.64 11.37
C LEU A 55 6.36 -0.47 10.41
N ASP A 56 7.67 -0.75 10.39
CA ASP A 56 8.28 -1.85 9.66
C ASP A 56 8.22 -3.19 10.41
N GLU A 57 7.91 -3.21 11.71
CA GLU A 57 7.54 -4.44 12.40
C GLU A 57 6.17 -4.88 11.91
N VAL A 58 6.10 -6.08 11.32
CA VAL A 58 4.90 -6.61 10.66
C VAL A 58 3.79 -6.74 11.69
N ILE A 59 2.83 -5.81 11.64
CA ILE A 59 1.53 -5.98 12.29
C ILE A 59 0.81 -7.07 11.50
N ALA A 60 0.89 -8.32 11.95
CA ALA A 60 0.24 -9.45 11.27
C ALA A 60 -1.26 -9.55 11.62
N ASP A 61 -1.68 -8.94 12.73
CA ASP A 61 -3.05 -9.03 13.23
C ASP A 61 -3.92 -7.83 12.82
N VAL A 62 -5.07 -8.14 12.22
CA VAL A 62 -6.08 -7.16 11.81
C VAL A 62 -6.61 -6.36 12.99
N ASN A 63 -6.78 -6.99 14.16
CA ASN A 63 -7.34 -6.29 15.32
C ASN A 63 -6.32 -5.31 15.91
N GLN A 64 -5.06 -5.72 16.04
CA GLN A 64 -3.95 -4.82 16.40
C GLN A 64 -3.81 -3.66 15.42
N PHE A 65 -3.92 -3.91 14.11
CA PHE A 65 -3.87 -2.86 13.10
C PHE A 65 -5.02 -1.85 13.28
N LYS A 66 -6.25 -2.33 13.48
CA LYS A 66 -7.42 -1.49 13.71
C LYS A 66 -7.28 -0.66 14.99
N SER A 67 -6.87 -1.28 16.10
CA SER A 67 -6.72 -0.56 17.37
C SER A 67 -5.62 0.49 17.34
N THR A 68 -4.55 0.23 16.57
CA THR A 68 -3.43 1.17 16.42
C THR A 68 -3.81 2.37 15.55
N PHE A 69 -4.33 2.14 14.34
CA PHE A 69 -4.53 3.22 13.35
C PHE A 69 -5.93 3.81 13.32
N PHE A 70 -6.93 3.09 13.84
CA PHE A 70 -8.33 3.50 13.82
C PHE A 70 -8.97 3.37 15.22
N PRO A 71 -8.38 3.98 16.28
CA PRO A 71 -8.88 3.86 17.64
C PRO A 71 -10.32 4.40 17.80
N ASN A 72 -10.69 5.40 16.98
CA ASN A 72 -12.03 6.00 16.96
C ASN A 72 -12.97 5.35 15.92
N GLY A 73 -12.54 4.25 15.29
CA GLY A 73 -13.27 3.58 14.21
C GLY A 73 -13.20 4.29 12.85
N PHE A 74 -13.88 3.72 11.85
CA PHE A 74 -13.80 4.18 10.45
C PHE A 74 -14.70 5.39 10.13
N GLY A 75 -15.66 5.72 10.99
CA GLY A 75 -16.50 6.92 10.84
C GLY A 75 -15.79 8.22 11.25
N ASP A 76 -14.60 8.12 11.84
CA ASP A 76 -13.80 9.28 12.22
C ASP A 76 -13.28 10.02 10.98
N LYS A 77 -13.28 11.35 11.02
CA LYS A 77 -12.84 12.21 9.90
C LYS A 77 -11.38 11.97 9.51
N SER A 78 -10.55 11.46 10.42
CA SER A 78 -9.15 11.12 10.16
C SER A 78 -8.97 9.77 9.48
N ALA A 79 -9.97 8.88 9.48
CA ALA A 79 -9.81 7.51 8.96
C ALA A 79 -9.37 7.51 7.49
N ALA A 80 -9.98 8.34 6.65
CA ALA A 80 -9.59 8.48 5.25
C ALA A 80 -8.15 9.00 5.08
N LEU A 81 -7.73 9.97 5.91
CA LEU A 81 -6.36 10.47 5.92
C LEU A 81 -5.37 9.39 6.37
N THR A 82 -5.76 8.55 7.33
CA THR A 82 -4.94 7.45 7.82
C THR A 82 -4.74 6.38 6.76
N PHE A 83 -5.80 5.96 6.06
CA PHE A 83 -5.65 5.07 4.92
C PHE A 83 -4.77 5.65 3.81
N HIS A 84 -4.97 6.93 3.48
CA HIS A 84 -4.16 7.63 2.49
C HIS A 84 -2.67 7.64 2.89
N ALA A 85 -2.37 7.95 4.14
CA ALA A 85 -0.99 7.96 4.63
C ALA A 85 -0.35 6.57 4.64
N LEU A 86 -1.10 5.54 5.02
CA LEU A 86 -0.64 4.15 4.98
C LEU A 86 -0.33 3.70 3.55
N GLN A 87 -1.17 4.02 2.57
CA GLN A 87 -0.91 3.72 1.16
C GLN A 87 0.29 4.51 0.63
N GLY A 88 0.33 5.83 0.85
CA GLY A 88 1.42 6.72 0.44
C GLY A 88 2.78 6.26 0.98
N ARG A 89 2.82 5.85 2.25
CA ARG A 89 4.01 5.23 2.87
C ARG A 89 4.51 4.03 2.06
N ASN A 90 3.63 3.06 1.79
CA ASN A 90 4.00 1.82 1.10
C ASN A 90 4.53 2.07 -0.33
N ILE A 91 3.90 2.99 -1.06
CA ILE A 91 4.35 3.38 -2.39
C ILE A 91 5.73 4.01 -2.33
N CYS A 92 5.98 4.93 -1.39
CA CYS A 92 7.28 5.55 -1.25
C CYS A 92 8.37 4.53 -0.93
N ILE A 93 8.11 3.58 -0.03
CA ILE A 93 9.08 2.53 0.31
C ILE A 93 9.38 1.68 -0.91
N TYR A 94 8.35 1.23 -1.65
CA TYR A 94 8.55 0.45 -2.86
C TYR A 94 9.37 1.19 -3.92
N GLN A 95 9.07 2.47 -4.15
CA GLN A 95 9.80 3.29 -5.11
C GLN A 95 11.26 3.52 -4.68
N MET A 96 11.51 3.67 -3.37
CA MET A 96 12.88 3.73 -2.84
C MET A 96 13.62 2.41 -3.07
N VAL A 97 12.99 1.26 -2.82
CA VAL A 97 13.55 -0.07 -3.12
C VAL A 97 13.91 -0.18 -4.60
N CYS A 98 13.00 0.17 -5.51
CA CYS A 98 13.28 0.12 -6.95
C CYS A 98 14.35 1.12 -7.41
N SER A 99 14.53 2.23 -6.69
CA SER A 99 15.57 3.22 -7.00
C SER A 99 16.95 2.75 -6.57
N SER A 100 17.04 1.97 -5.48
CA SER A 100 18.31 1.43 -4.97
C SER A 100 18.67 0.08 -5.59
N ASP A 101 17.68 -0.78 -5.83
CA ASP A 101 17.85 -2.15 -6.32
C ASP A 101 16.74 -2.47 -7.33
N ARG A 102 16.93 -1.97 -8.55
CA ARG A 102 15.92 -2.09 -9.61
C ARG A 102 15.59 -3.53 -9.99
N ASN A 103 16.55 -4.45 -9.85
CA ASN A 103 16.37 -5.84 -10.25
C ASN A 103 16.10 -6.77 -9.05
N LEU A 104 15.94 -6.21 -7.84
CA LEU A 104 15.68 -6.93 -6.60
C LEU A 104 16.68 -8.08 -6.36
N GLN A 105 17.96 -7.83 -6.64
CA GLN A 105 19.03 -8.81 -6.44
C GLN A 105 19.42 -8.95 -4.97
N ASN A 106 19.20 -7.90 -4.17
CA ASN A 106 19.40 -7.92 -2.73
C ASN A 106 18.21 -8.58 -2.02
N GLN A 107 18.50 -9.58 -1.19
CA GLN A 107 17.50 -10.29 -0.38
C GLN A 107 16.71 -9.36 0.56
N GLU A 108 17.33 -8.31 1.09
CA GLU A 108 16.63 -7.32 1.92
C GLU A 108 15.60 -6.53 1.10
N SER A 109 15.95 -6.13 -0.12
CA SER A 109 15.04 -5.43 -1.04
C SER A 109 13.87 -6.32 -1.44
N LEU A 110 14.15 -7.59 -1.72
CA LEU A 110 13.13 -8.60 -1.98
C LEU A 110 12.18 -8.78 -0.78
N GLN A 111 12.74 -8.92 0.43
CA GLN A 111 11.94 -9.07 1.64
C GLN A 111 11.09 -7.82 1.92
N MET A 112 11.62 -6.61 1.67
CA MET A 112 10.84 -5.38 1.77
C MET A 112 9.63 -5.39 0.83
N CYS A 113 9.76 -5.87 -0.41
CA CYS A 113 8.62 -6.00 -1.31
C CYS A 113 7.52 -6.92 -0.74
N PHE A 114 7.88 -8.06 -0.15
CA PHE A 114 6.91 -8.94 0.50
C PHE A 114 6.27 -8.31 1.73
N ASN A 115 7.03 -7.58 2.53
CA ASN A 115 6.48 -6.85 3.68
C ASN A 115 5.45 -5.79 3.24
N ILE A 116 5.74 -5.07 2.15
CA ILE A 116 4.81 -4.11 1.56
C ILE A 116 3.54 -4.81 1.06
N LEU A 117 3.66 -5.95 0.38
CA LEU A 117 2.50 -6.73 -0.09
C LEU A 117 1.61 -7.20 1.07
N SER A 118 2.20 -7.73 2.14
CA SER A 118 1.49 -8.12 3.37
C SER A 118 0.76 -6.92 3.99
N PHE A 119 1.41 -5.77 4.04
CA PHE A 119 0.82 -4.56 4.62
C PHE A 119 -0.29 -3.97 3.75
N LEU A 120 -0.15 -3.98 2.41
CA LEU A 120 -1.21 -3.59 1.48
C LEU A 120 -2.43 -4.50 1.60
N ARG A 121 -2.22 -5.82 1.70
CA ARG A 121 -3.28 -6.80 1.96
C ARG A 121 -4.02 -6.47 3.26
N LEU A 122 -3.30 -6.17 4.34
CA LEU A 122 -3.88 -5.81 5.62
C LEU A 122 -4.73 -4.53 5.56
N ILE A 123 -4.20 -3.47 4.91
CA ILE A 123 -4.95 -2.23 4.66
C ILE A 123 -6.28 -2.56 3.95
N MET A 124 -6.21 -3.35 2.88
CA MET A 124 -7.38 -3.72 2.08
C MET A 124 -8.35 -4.59 2.87
N GLN A 125 -7.88 -5.53 3.69
CA GLN A 125 -8.74 -6.37 4.53
C GLN A 125 -9.57 -5.54 5.52
N VAL A 126 -8.99 -4.46 6.03
CA VAL A 126 -9.67 -3.52 6.93
C VAL A 126 -10.65 -2.62 6.19
N ALA A 127 -10.29 -2.17 4.99
CA ALA A 127 -11.11 -1.27 4.18
C ALA A 127 -12.26 -1.98 3.44
N LEU A 128 -12.13 -3.28 3.11
CA LEU A 128 -13.05 -4.00 2.21
C LEU A 128 -14.52 -3.96 2.67
N PRO A 129 -14.85 -4.11 3.97
CA PRO A 129 -16.24 -4.03 4.43
C PRO A 129 -16.85 -2.62 4.32
N GLN A 130 -16.05 -1.58 4.06
CA GLN A 130 -16.48 -0.19 4.00
C GLN A 130 -16.69 0.22 2.53
N GLU A 131 -17.90 0.09 2.01
CA GLU A 131 -18.17 0.33 0.57
C GLU A 131 -17.74 1.73 0.08
N HIS A 132 -17.91 2.75 0.91
CA HIS A 132 -17.48 4.13 0.60
C HIS A 132 -15.95 4.27 0.43
N LEU A 133 -15.19 3.27 0.86
CA LEU A 133 -13.74 3.15 0.73
C LEU A 133 -13.33 2.25 -0.43
N CYS A 134 -14.24 1.85 -1.32
CA CYS A 134 -13.92 1.01 -2.50
C CYS A 134 -12.78 1.56 -3.36
N TRP A 135 -12.59 2.88 -3.40
CA TRP A 135 -11.46 3.52 -4.09
C TRP A 135 -10.09 3.08 -3.52
N LEU A 136 -9.99 2.84 -2.20
CA LEU A 136 -8.79 2.31 -1.55
C LEU A 136 -8.53 0.87 -1.97
N ILE A 137 -9.59 0.08 -2.14
CA ILE A 137 -9.50 -1.30 -2.62
C ILE A 137 -8.96 -1.32 -4.04
N TYR A 138 -9.57 -0.54 -4.93
CA TYR A 138 -9.09 -0.41 -6.31
C TYR A 138 -7.62 0.00 -6.38
N ASN A 139 -7.23 1.07 -5.69
CA ASN A 139 -5.83 1.52 -5.64
C ASN A 139 -4.89 0.44 -5.07
N GLY A 140 -5.33 -0.25 -4.00
CA GLY A 140 -4.59 -1.36 -3.40
C GLY A 140 -4.30 -2.48 -4.39
N THR A 141 -5.28 -2.83 -5.25
CA THR A 141 -5.06 -3.85 -6.30
C THR A 141 -4.02 -3.42 -7.34
N ILE A 142 -3.98 -2.13 -7.69
CA ILE A 142 -2.96 -1.58 -8.61
C ILE A 142 -1.57 -1.71 -8.00
N TYR A 143 -1.42 -1.35 -6.72
CA TYR A 143 -0.14 -1.46 -6.03
C TYR A 143 0.32 -2.91 -5.87
N ILE A 144 -0.57 -3.80 -5.43
CA ILE A 144 -0.28 -5.23 -5.35
C ILE A 144 0.14 -5.77 -6.72
N TYR A 145 -0.65 -5.54 -7.76
CA TYR A 145 -0.33 -5.99 -9.12
C TYR A 145 1.03 -5.47 -9.59
N THR A 146 1.32 -4.19 -9.39
CA THR A 146 2.59 -3.57 -9.83
C THR A 146 3.78 -4.26 -9.17
N ILE A 147 3.73 -4.47 -7.85
CA ILE A 147 4.80 -5.13 -7.10
C ILE A 147 4.91 -6.60 -7.52
N CYS A 148 3.78 -7.31 -7.59
CA CYS A 148 3.72 -8.71 -7.99
C CYS A 148 4.29 -8.91 -9.40
N ARG A 149 3.96 -8.07 -10.38
CA ARG A 149 4.50 -8.17 -11.75
C ARG A 149 6.01 -8.04 -11.78
N HIS A 150 6.58 -7.14 -10.97
CA HIS A 150 8.02 -7.02 -10.85
C HIS A 150 8.62 -8.29 -10.24
N LEU A 151 8.06 -8.78 -9.14
CA LEU A 151 8.49 -10.03 -8.49
C LEU A 151 8.33 -11.27 -9.38
N MET A 152 7.28 -11.36 -10.20
CA MET A 152 7.10 -12.43 -11.18
C MET A 152 8.22 -12.42 -12.22
N SER A 153 8.65 -11.24 -12.67
CA SER A 153 9.74 -11.14 -13.67
C SER A 153 11.10 -11.66 -13.17
N ILE A 154 11.26 -11.81 -11.85
CA ILE A 154 12.45 -12.38 -11.20
C ILE A 154 12.18 -13.77 -10.59
N GLY A 155 11.15 -14.47 -11.06
CA GLY A 155 10.89 -15.87 -10.70
C GLY A 155 10.16 -16.09 -9.37
N GLN A 156 9.56 -15.06 -8.76
CA GLN A 156 8.83 -15.20 -7.50
C GLN A 156 7.33 -15.47 -7.68
N SER A 157 6.91 -16.01 -8.84
CA SER A 157 5.51 -16.25 -9.21
C SER A 157 4.75 -17.09 -8.17
N ALA A 158 5.40 -18.11 -7.59
CA ALA A 158 4.79 -18.95 -6.55
C ALA A 158 4.43 -18.16 -5.29
N LYS A 159 5.31 -17.26 -4.85
CA LYS A 159 5.11 -16.48 -3.62
C LYS A 159 4.11 -15.34 -3.80
N VAL A 160 4.00 -14.78 -5.00
CA VAL A 160 3.10 -13.64 -5.26
C VAL A 160 1.68 -14.02 -5.63
N LEU A 161 1.46 -15.30 -5.98
CA LEU A 161 0.16 -15.83 -6.39
C LEU A 161 -0.95 -15.50 -5.37
N GLU A 162 -0.69 -15.66 -4.07
CA GLU A 162 -1.69 -15.40 -3.03
C GLU A 162 -2.14 -13.94 -3.00
N TYR A 163 -1.25 -12.99 -3.29
CA TYR A 163 -1.57 -11.56 -3.28
C TYR A 163 -2.37 -11.16 -4.52
N LEU A 164 -2.07 -11.74 -5.68
CA LEU A 164 -2.86 -11.53 -6.90
C LEU A 164 -4.26 -12.14 -6.79
N LEU A 165 -4.39 -13.32 -6.17
CA LEU A 165 -5.69 -13.90 -5.84
C LEU A 165 -6.47 -13.01 -4.88
N TRP A 166 -5.82 -12.52 -3.81
CA TRP A 166 -6.43 -11.59 -2.87
C TRP A 166 -6.95 -10.32 -3.58
N ALA A 167 -6.11 -9.68 -4.40
CA ALA A 167 -6.51 -8.50 -5.17
C ALA A 167 -7.72 -8.78 -6.08
N SER A 168 -7.74 -9.96 -6.73
CA SER A 168 -8.84 -10.40 -7.58
C SER A 168 -10.15 -10.56 -6.77
N ILE A 169 -10.08 -11.25 -5.63
CA ILE A 169 -11.22 -11.46 -4.73
C ILE A 169 -11.75 -10.12 -4.20
N CYS A 170 -10.88 -9.18 -3.85
CA CYS A 170 -11.30 -7.87 -3.38
C CYS A 170 -12.10 -7.08 -4.42
N MET A 171 -11.74 -7.17 -5.71
CA MET A 171 -12.52 -6.55 -6.79
C MET A 171 -13.91 -7.17 -6.92
N GLU A 172 -14.01 -8.49 -6.79
CA GLU A 172 -15.30 -9.21 -6.89
C GLU A 172 -16.16 -9.04 -5.64
N SER A 173 -15.54 -8.83 -4.48
CA SER A 173 -16.24 -8.67 -3.21
C SER A 173 -16.77 -7.24 -2.98
N SER A 174 -16.41 -6.28 -3.83
CA SER A 174 -16.82 -4.89 -3.70
C SER A 174 -17.83 -4.53 -4.80
N VAL A 175 -19.09 -4.32 -4.43
CA VAL A 175 -20.18 -4.01 -5.37
C VAL A 175 -19.84 -2.82 -6.30
N PRO A 176 -19.29 -1.69 -5.81
CA PRO A 176 -18.89 -0.59 -6.70
C PRO A 176 -17.84 -0.97 -7.75
N LEU A 177 -17.02 -1.98 -7.48
CA LEU A 177 -15.92 -2.42 -8.35
C LEU A 177 -16.32 -3.51 -9.36
N LEU A 178 -17.56 -4.01 -9.29
CA LEU A 178 -18.13 -4.98 -10.24
C LEU A 178 -18.60 -4.36 -11.56
N ALA A 179 -18.64 -3.03 -11.63
CA ALA A 179 -19.08 -2.32 -12.82
C ALA A 179 -18.21 -2.64 -14.06
N VAL A 180 -18.82 -2.51 -15.25
CA VAL A 180 -18.19 -2.89 -16.52
C VAL A 180 -16.92 -2.08 -16.80
N HIS A 181 -16.83 -0.83 -16.34
CA HIS A 181 -15.62 -0.02 -16.55
C HIS A 181 -14.38 -0.57 -15.81
N TYR A 182 -14.56 -1.41 -14.80
CA TYR A 182 -13.45 -2.12 -14.13
C TYR A 182 -13.18 -3.51 -14.72
N LEU A 183 -13.96 -3.97 -15.70
CA LEU A 183 -13.82 -5.31 -16.27
C LEU A 183 -12.40 -5.56 -16.81
N THR A 184 -11.85 -4.61 -17.57
CA THR A 184 -10.49 -4.72 -18.12
C THR A 184 -9.45 -4.90 -17.01
N TRP A 185 -9.58 -4.18 -15.90
CA TRP A 185 -8.65 -4.31 -14.79
C TRP A 185 -8.78 -5.67 -14.08
N ARG A 186 -10.01 -6.13 -13.85
CA ARG A 186 -10.27 -7.45 -13.28
C ARG A 186 -9.71 -8.56 -14.16
N THR A 187 -9.91 -8.47 -15.48
CA THR A 187 -9.30 -9.44 -16.42
C THR A 187 -7.78 -9.42 -16.36
N THR A 188 -7.14 -8.26 -16.20
CA THR A 188 -5.68 -8.17 -16.03
C THR A 188 -5.22 -8.92 -14.78
N LEU A 189 -5.92 -8.76 -13.65
CA LEU A 189 -5.60 -9.51 -12.43
C LEU A 189 -5.75 -11.03 -12.63
N TYR A 190 -6.85 -11.47 -13.28
CA TYR A 190 -7.06 -12.88 -13.61
C TYR A 190 -5.96 -13.44 -14.52
N THR A 191 -5.55 -12.70 -15.54
CA THR A 191 -4.46 -13.14 -16.42
C THR A 191 -3.13 -13.27 -15.67
N ALA A 192 -2.85 -12.41 -14.68
CA ALA A 192 -1.66 -12.50 -13.87
C ALA A 192 -1.69 -13.73 -12.94
N VAL A 193 -2.86 -14.05 -12.37
CA VAL A 193 -3.08 -15.29 -11.60
C VAL A 193 -2.84 -16.52 -12.48
N CYS A 194 -3.44 -16.57 -13.68
CA CYS A 194 -3.22 -17.67 -14.62
C CYS A 194 -1.75 -17.80 -15.02
N TYR A 195 -1.06 -16.68 -15.26
CA TYR A 195 0.37 -16.68 -15.55
C TYR A 195 1.18 -17.27 -14.39
N CYS A 196 0.89 -16.89 -13.14
CA CYS A 196 1.54 -17.48 -11.98
C CYS A 196 1.33 -19.00 -11.93
N TYR A 197 0.11 -19.50 -12.13
CA TYR A 197 -0.15 -20.94 -12.17
C TYR A 197 0.65 -21.65 -13.26
N TYR A 198 0.69 -21.07 -14.47
CA TYR A 198 1.46 -21.61 -15.58
C TYR A 198 2.97 -21.68 -15.27
N ASP A 199 3.52 -20.58 -14.77
CA ASP A 199 4.95 -20.48 -14.41
C ASP A 199 5.32 -21.47 -13.31
N CYS A 200 4.46 -21.64 -12.29
CA CYS A 200 4.67 -22.64 -11.23
C CYS A 200 4.57 -24.09 -11.72
N GLN A 201 3.74 -24.38 -12.72
CA GLN A 201 3.68 -25.72 -13.32
C GLN A 201 4.89 -26.00 -14.20
N ALA A 202 5.38 -25.00 -14.93
CA ALA A 202 6.62 -25.12 -15.71
C ALA A 202 7.83 -25.42 -14.82
N SER A 203 7.90 -24.83 -13.61
CA SER A 203 8.96 -25.18 -12.65
C SER A 203 8.88 -26.62 -12.14
N ILE A 204 7.68 -27.20 -12.02
CA ILE A 204 7.51 -28.59 -11.54
C ILE A 204 7.90 -29.63 -12.61
N GLN A 205 7.77 -29.27 -13.90
CA GLN A 205 8.12 -30.16 -15.02
C GLN A 205 9.57 -29.99 -15.52
N GLY A 206 10.31 -29.01 -14.99
CA GLY A 206 11.67 -28.66 -15.41
C GLY A 206 12.79 -29.09 -14.44
N GLU A 207 12.46 -29.73 -13.32
CA GLU A 207 13.39 -30.45 -12.43
C GLU A 207 13.53 -31.93 -12.84
#